data_AF-A0A355TR00-F1
#
_entry.id   AF-A0A355TR00-F1
#
_cell.length_a   1.000
_cell.length_b   1.000
_cell.length_c   1.000
_cell.angle_alpha   90.00
_cell.angle_beta   90.00
_cell.angle_gamma   90.00
#
_symmetry.space_group_name_H-M   'P 1'
#
loop_
_entity.id
_entity.type
_entity.pdbx_description
1 polymer ?
#
loop_
_entity_poly.entity_id
_entity_poly.type
_entity_poly.pdbx_seq_one_letter_code
_entity_poly.pdbx_strand_id
1 'polypeptide(L)'
;DDPAKNIVDTDIAIVIQKVERIDSELLVSFAIEHYKPNARPVKCVEGTAVLTAQPQAKPLKKHNRQPLEENGYPCTMPEAYDKYLFHGPKLRGINKVRSCNKHGLAANVEDMGHALVNHPQDKPITNPLFLDCALQSGLLWSGAECGLCSLPMFGGRYRQYVDKFPAKAQILLYPKEVGESQMCGDVFVVDEEGRVLAEWQDVRWVMSSTLAKSFRSNKL
;
A
#
# COMPACT_ATOMS: atom_id res chain seq x y z
N ASP A 1 -3.14 15.27 34.13
CA ASP A 1 -2.79 16.41 33.26
C ASP A 1 -1.49 16.12 32.53
N ASP A 2 -1.59 15.42 31.41
CA ASP A 2 -0.50 15.32 30.44
C ASP A 2 -0.81 16.40 29.39
N PRO A 3 0.01 17.45 29.23
CA PRO A 3 -0.27 18.47 28.25
C PRO A 3 -0.16 17.80 26.88
N ALA A 4 -1.29 17.66 26.21
CA ALA A 4 -1.35 17.28 24.81
C ALA A 4 -0.28 18.09 24.07
N LYS A 5 0.81 17.43 23.69
CA LYS A 5 1.73 17.95 22.68
C LYS A 5 0.84 18.16 21.47
N ASN A 6 0.45 19.42 21.25
CA ASN A 6 -0.12 19.87 19.99
C ASN A 6 0.96 19.60 18.94
N ILE A 7 0.89 18.42 18.34
CA ILE A 7 1.62 18.12 17.14
C ILE A 7 0.91 18.93 16.06
N VAL A 8 1.43 20.12 15.78
CA VAL A 8 1.11 20.90 14.58
C VAL A 8 1.81 20.20 13.40
N ASP A 9 1.53 18.92 13.15
CA ASP A 9 2.16 18.11 12.09
C ASP A 9 1.19 17.98 10.93
N THR A 10 1.28 18.86 9.96
CA THR A 10 1.55 18.33 8.61
C THR A 10 2.14 19.43 7.77
N ASP A 11 3.47 19.39 7.69
CA ASP A 11 4.28 20.08 6.70
C ASP A 11 4.08 19.48 5.28
N ILE A 12 2.95 18.82 5.00
CA ILE A 12 2.72 18.12 3.72
C ILE A 12 1.73 18.94 2.89
N ALA A 13 2.10 19.30 1.67
CA ALA A 13 1.20 19.92 0.71
C ALA A 13 1.03 19.04 -0.54
N ILE A 14 -0.18 19.08 -1.11
CA ILE A 14 -0.46 18.54 -2.44
C ILE A 14 -0.41 19.71 -3.42
N VAL A 15 0.56 19.68 -4.33
CA VAL A 15 0.78 20.71 -5.35
C VAL A 15 0.21 20.22 -6.67
N ILE A 16 -0.79 20.91 -7.21
CA ILE A 16 -1.31 20.65 -8.56
C ILE A 16 -0.35 21.29 -9.57
N GLN A 17 0.27 20.47 -10.41
CA GLN A 17 1.27 20.90 -11.38
C GLN A 17 0.65 21.19 -12.74
N LYS A 18 -0.32 20.36 -13.15
CA LYS A 18 -0.98 20.47 -14.45
C LYS A 18 -2.37 19.88 -14.40
N VAL A 19 -3.31 20.51 -15.10
CA VAL A 19 -4.66 19.97 -15.32
C VAL A 19 -4.93 19.96 -16.81
N GLU A 20 -5.26 18.80 -17.36
CA GLU A 20 -5.60 18.62 -18.76
C GLU A 20 -6.97 17.98 -18.88
N ARG A 21 -7.78 18.46 -19.84
CA ARG A 21 -9.06 17.86 -20.17
C ARG A 21 -8.88 16.98 -21.40
N ILE A 22 -9.20 15.69 -21.27
CA ILE A 22 -9.22 14.74 -22.38
C ILE A 22 -10.64 14.16 -22.43
N ASP A 23 -11.39 14.49 -23.48
CA ASP A 23 -12.80 14.14 -23.63
C ASP A 23 -13.65 14.53 -22.39
N SER A 24 -14.09 13.53 -21.62
CA SER A 24 -14.91 13.68 -20.41
C SER A 24 -14.10 13.53 -19.11
N GLU A 25 -12.79 13.33 -19.21
CA GLU A 25 -11.87 13.09 -18.10
C GLU A 25 -10.97 14.31 -17.85
N LEU A 26 -10.54 14.47 -16.60
CA LEU A 26 -9.50 15.41 -16.21
C LEU A 26 -8.27 14.61 -15.76
N LEU A 27 -7.13 14.87 -16.40
CA LEU A 27 -5.83 14.38 -15.97
C LEU A 27 -5.20 15.47 -15.11
N VAL A 28 -4.99 15.17 -13.84
CA VAL A 28 -4.45 16.08 -12.84
C VAL A 28 -3.09 15.57 -12.41
N SER A 29 -2.02 16.19 -12.90
CA SER A 29 -0.66 15.91 -12.42
C SER A 29 -0.43 16.65 -11.10
N PHE A 30 0.06 15.91 -10.11
CA PHE A 30 0.27 16.42 -8.75
C PHE A 30 1.60 15.97 -8.19
N ALA A 31 2.08 16.70 -7.20
CA ALA A 31 3.15 16.27 -6.30
C ALA A 31 2.68 16.38 -4.84
N ILE A 32 3.19 15.49 -4.00
CA ILE A 32 3.11 15.59 -2.54
C ILE A 32 4.48 16.04 -2.05
N GLU A 33 4.54 17.19 -1.40
CA GLU A 33 5.78 17.81 -0.95
C GLU A 33 5.79 18.00 0.56
N HIS A 34 6.95 17.83 1.18
CA HIS A 34 7.19 18.05 2.59
C HIS A 34 7.97 19.36 2.80
N TYR A 35 7.44 20.25 3.64
CA TYR A 35 7.88 21.61 3.93
C TYR A 35 8.46 21.74 5.34
N LYS A 36 9.76 21.52 5.50
CA LYS A 36 10.38 21.81 6.80
C LYS A 36 10.61 23.32 6.97
N PRO A 37 10.39 23.89 8.17
CA PRO A 37 10.73 25.28 8.46
C PRO A 37 12.16 25.62 8.03
N ASN A 38 12.34 26.74 7.32
CA ASN A 38 13.63 27.22 6.82
C ASN A 38 14.35 26.29 5.82
N ALA A 39 13.66 25.31 5.23
CA ALA A 39 14.21 24.44 4.20
C ALA A 39 13.45 24.58 2.86
N ARG A 40 14.08 24.15 1.77
CA ARG A 40 13.35 23.98 0.50
C ARG A 40 12.39 22.80 0.61
N PRO A 41 11.20 22.88 -0.01
CA PRO A 41 10.28 21.75 -0.05
C PRO A 41 10.94 20.54 -0.70
N VAL A 42 10.67 19.36 -0.16
CA VAL A 42 11.15 18.09 -0.70
C VAL A 42 9.97 17.35 -1.29
N LYS A 43 10.03 17.05 -2.59
CA LYS A 43 9.04 16.21 -3.25
C LYS A 43 9.15 14.77 -2.73
N CYS A 44 8.06 14.28 -2.14
CA CYS A 44 7.95 12.93 -1.61
C CYS A 44 7.38 11.96 -2.65
N VAL A 45 6.34 12.38 -3.36
CA VAL A 45 5.62 11.58 -4.37
C VAL A 45 5.19 12.51 -5.50
N GLU A 46 5.11 11.99 -6.71
CA GLU A 46 4.39 12.63 -7.81
C GLU A 46 3.58 11.59 -8.58
N GLY A 47 2.56 12.06 -9.29
CA GLY A 47 1.72 11.19 -10.10
C GLY A 47 0.66 11.96 -10.86
N THR A 48 -0.21 11.21 -11.53
CA THR A 48 -1.35 11.74 -12.25
C THR A 48 -2.62 11.06 -11.75
N ALA A 49 -3.59 11.85 -11.31
CA ALA A 49 -4.93 11.39 -11.00
C ALA A 49 -5.83 11.59 -12.23
N VAL A 50 -6.60 10.57 -12.60
CA VAL A 50 -7.63 10.66 -13.64
C VAL A 50 -8.98 10.83 -12.95
N LEU A 51 -9.60 11.98 -13.11
CA LEU A 51 -10.91 12.31 -12.57
C LEU A 51 -11.97 12.22 -13.66
N THR A 52 -13.07 11.55 -13.38
CA THR A 52 -14.20 11.40 -14.31
C THR A 52 -15.51 11.69 -13.59
N ALA A 53 -16.48 12.24 -14.32
CA ALA A 53 -17.80 12.57 -13.77
C ALA A 53 -18.67 11.32 -13.50
N GLN A 54 -18.37 10.20 -14.15
CA GLN A 54 -19.06 8.92 -13.93
C GLN A 54 -18.05 7.87 -13.46
N PRO A 55 -18.34 7.14 -12.37
CA PRO A 55 -17.51 6.01 -11.98
C PRO A 55 -17.41 5.01 -13.13
N GLN A 56 -16.20 4.76 -13.65
CA GLN A 56 -15.98 3.67 -14.60
C GLN A 56 -16.09 2.34 -13.84
N ALA A 57 -17.28 1.76 -13.77
CA ALA A 57 -17.49 0.49 -13.07
C ALA A 57 -16.96 -0.71 -13.88
N LYS A 58 -15.90 -1.35 -13.37
CA LYS A 58 -15.75 -2.82 -13.11
C LYS A 58 -14.30 -3.23 -12.80
N PRO A 59 -14.08 -4.16 -11.85
CA PRO A 59 -14.59 -5.52 -11.96
C PRO A 59 -15.32 -6.01 -10.72
N LEU A 60 -16.33 -6.84 -10.96
CA LEU A 60 -16.75 -7.87 -10.01
C LEU A 60 -16.59 -9.19 -10.75
N LYS A 61 -15.33 -9.49 -11.07
CA LYS A 61 -14.85 -10.74 -11.67
C LYS A 61 -13.57 -11.13 -10.93
N LYS A 62 -13.27 -12.42 -10.96
CA LYS A 62 -11.99 -12.93 -10.47
C LYS A 62 -10.85 -12.45 -11.38
N HIS A 63 -9.67 -12.22 -10.81
CA HIS A 63 -8.46 -12.03 -11.62
C HIS A 63 -8.14 -13.31 -12.40
N ASN A 64 -7.37 -13.19 -13.48
CA ASN A 64 -6.96 -14.31 -14.33
C ASN A 64 -5.58 -14.91 -13.95
N ARG A 65 -4.96 -14.42 -12.87
CA ARG A 65 -3.71 -14.98 -12.35
C ARG A 65 -3.90 -16.40 -11.80
N GLN A 66 -2.80 -17.17 -11.79
CA GLN A 66 -2.78 -18.51 -11.21
C GLN A 66 -3.18 -18.47 -9.72
N PRO A 67 -3.95 -19.46 -9.23
CA PRO A 67 -4.19 -19.61 -7.80
C PRO A 67 -2.88 -19.78 -7.02
N LEU A 68 -2.85 -19.21 -5.82
CA LEU A 68 -1.73 -19.36 -4.89
C LEU A 68 -2.02 -20.53 -3.93
N GLU A 69 -1.05 -21.42 -3.77
CA GLU A 69 -1.15 -22.58 -2.88
C GLU A 69 -1.13 -22.16 -1.40
N GLU A 70 -1.96 -22.78 -0.57
CA GLU A 70 -1.97 -22.50 0.88
C GLU A 70 -0.81 -23.19 1.60
N ASN A 71 0.36 -22.54 1.59
CA ASN A 71 1.55 -23.00 2.30
C ASN A 71 1.87 -22.17 3.57
N GLY A 72 1.06 -21.16 3.88
CA GLY A 72 1.23 -20.30 5.05
C GLY A 72 2.39 -19.32 4.91
N TYR A 73 2.98 -18.95 6.06
CA TYR A 73 4.14 -18.06 6.14
C TYR A 73 5.19 -18.67 7.08
N PRO A 74 6.50 -18.41 6.86
CA PRO A 74 7.57 -19.06 7.64
C PRO A 74 7.59 -18.74 9.14
N CYS A 75 6.86 -17.72 9.59
CA CYS A 75 6.75 -17.33 10.98
C CYS A 75 5.34 -16.76 11.28
N THR A 76 5.06 -16.50 12.55
CA THR A 76 3.80 -15.88 12.97
C THR A 76 3.72 -14.42 12.49
N MET A 77 2.51 -13.86 12.36
CA MET A 77 2.37 -12.46 11.96
C MET A 77 3.05 -11.47 12.92
N PRO A 78 3.00 -11.61 14.25
CA PRO A 78 3.79 -10.75 15.14
C PRO A 78 5.30 -10.79 14.85
N GLU A 79 5.87 -11.98 14.64
CA GLU A 79 7.28 -12.13 14.27
C GLU A 79 7.58 -11.52 12.90
N ALA A 80 6.69 -11.69 11.94
CA ALA A 80 6.81 -11.08 10.61
C ALA A 80 6.77 -9.55 10.70
N TYR A 81 5.84 -8.99 11.48
CA TYR A 81 5.76 -7.55 11.76
C TYR A 81 7.02 -7.04 12.44
N ASP A 82 7.66 -7.85 13.28
CA ASP A 82 8.86 -7.47 13.99
C ASP A 82 10.15 -7.61 13.17
N LYS A 83 10.17 -8.54 12.21
CA LYS A 83 11.35 -8.91 11.42
C LYS A 83 11.43 -8.15 10.11
N TYR A 84 10.32 -8.02 9.41
CA TYR A 84 10.26 -7.53 8.03
C TYR A 84 9.48 -6.23 7.88
N LEU A 85 8.73 -5.82 8.91
CA LEU A 85 7.94 -4.59 8.91
C LEU A 85 8.40 -3.69 10.07
N PHE A 86 7.92 -2.45 10.08
CA PHE A 86 8.19 -1.45 11.14
C PHE A 86 6.90 -0.75 11.60
N HIS A 87 5.74 -1.29 11.19
CA HIS A 87 4.43 -0.67 11.36
C HIS A 87 3.91 -0.80 12.80
N GLY A 88 3.42 0.31 13.33
CA GLY A 88 2.74 0.36 14.63
C GLY A 88 1.33 -0.23 14.58
N PRO A 89 0.68 -0.47 15.74
CA PRO A 89 -0.53 -1.27 15.85
C PRO A 89 -1.67 -0.87 14.91
N LYS A 90 -1.87 0.43 14.67
CA LYS A 90 -2.92 0.94 13.79
C LYS A 90 -2.75 0.54 12.32
N LEU A 91 -1.53 0.24 11.88
CA LEU A 91 -1.20 -0.16 10.51
C LEU A 91 -1.01 -1.69 10.38
N ARG A 92 -1.31 -2.46 11.44
CA ARG A 92 -1.20 -3.93 11.42
C ARG A 92 -2.45 -4.60 10.87
N GLY A 93 -2.82 -4.27 9.64
CA GLY A 93 -4.03 -4.79 8.98
C GLY A 93 -3.90 -6.23 8.48
N ILE A 94 -2.69 -6.75 8.24
CA ILE A 94 -2.47 -8.13 7.79
C ILE A 94 -2.54 -9.07 8.99
N ASN A 95 -3.61 -9.83 9.13
CA ASN A 95 -3.82 -10.73 10.26
C ASN A 95 -3.35 -12.18 9.99
N LYS A 96 -3.26 -12.58 8.72
CA LYS A 96 -2.80 -13.92 8.33
C LYS A 96 -2.26 -13.91 6.90
N VAL A 97 -1.09 -14.50 6.69
CA VAL A 97 -0.60 -14.84 5.35
C VAL A 97 -0.93 -16.32 5.08
N ARG A 98 -1.72 -16.57 4.03
CA ARG A 98 -2.18 -17.91 3.61
C ARG A 98 -1.23 -18.57 2.63
N SER A 99 -0.54 -17.77 1.83
CA SER A 99 0.45 -18.22 0.85
C SER A 99 1.63 -17.27 0.84
N CYS A 100 2.84 -17.80 0.76
CA CYS A 100 4.03 -17.06 0.34
C CYS A 100 5.01 -18.03 -0.33
N ASN A 101 5.29 -17.79 -1.60
CA ASN A 101 6.29 -18.54 -2.38
C ASN A 101 6.69 -17.72 -3.62
N LYS A 102 7.59 -18.25 -4.44
CA LYS A 102 8.04 -17.63 -5.70
C LYS A 102 6.93 -17.16 -6.66
N HIS A 103 5.71 -17.71 -6.58
CA HIS A 103 4.58 -17.32 -7.43
C HIS A 103 3.78 -16.14 -6.85
N GLY A 104 3.89 -15.88 -5.56
CA GLY A 104 3.26 -14.72 -4.93
C GLY A 104 2.95 -14.87 -3.45
N LEU A 105 2.19 -13.89 -2.94
CA LEU A 105 1.73 -13.82 -1.56
C LEU A 105 0.22 -13.62 -1.52
N ALA A 106 -0.47 -14.36 -0.65
CA ALA A 106 -1.88 -14.15 -0.33
C ALA A 106 -2.04 -13.88 1.16
N ALA A 107 -2.67 -12.77 1.52
CA ALA A 107 -2.89 -12.37 2.91
C ALA A 107 -4.33 -11.97 3.17
N ASN A 108 -4.86 -12.32 4.33
CA ASN A 108 -6.11 -11.78 4.85
C ASN A 108 -5.82 -10.45 5.54
N VAL A 109 -6.68 -9.47 5.28
CA VAL A 109 -6.62 -8.15 5.90
C VAL A 109 -7.94 -7.79 6.56
N GLU A 110 -7.86 -7.03 7.65
CA GLU A 110 -9.02 -6.55 8.39
C GLU A 110 -8.79 -5.09 8.82
N ASP A 111 -9.78 -4.25 8.55
CA ASP A 111 -9.82 -2.87 9.04
C ASP A 111 -10.66 -2.81 10.31
N MET A 112 -9.97 -2.62 11.43
CA MET A 112 -10.57 -2.48 12.77
C MET A 112 -11.18 -1.09 13.01
N GLY A 113 -11.21 -0.22 11.98
CA GLY A 113 -11.82 1.10 12.05
C GLY A 113 -10.99 2.13 12.81
N HIS A 114 -9.68 1.90 12.94
CA HIS A 114 -8.79 2.87 13.56
C HIS A 114 -8.67 4.14 12.71
N ALA A 115 -8.79 5.30 13.33
CA ALA A 115 -8.48 6.56 12.65
C ALA A 115 -6.98 6.59 12.30
N LEU A 116 -6.69 6.52 10.99
CA LEU A 116 -5.35 6.67 10.42
C LEU A 116 -5.06 8.11 9.98
N VAL A 117 -6.10 8.88 9.71
CA VAL A 117 -6.03 10.30 9.38
C VAL A 117 -6.67 11.07 10.52
N ASN A 118 -5.95 12.07 11.04
CA ASN A 118 -6.47 12.94 12.10
C ASN A 118 -7.47 13.94 11.49
N HIS A 119 -8.65 14.05 12.09
CA HIS A 119 -9.68 15.05 11.74
C HIS A 119 -9.96 15.18 10.22
N PRO A 120 -10.28 14.07 9.52
CA PRO A 120 -10.59 14.18 8.11
C PRO A 120 -11.89 15.00 7.95
N GLN A 121 -11.86 16.04 7.12
CA GLN A 121 -13.03 16.86 6.83
C GLN A 121 -14.15 16.03 6.18
N ASP A 122 -13.76 15.07 5.34
CA ASP A 122 -14.64 14.12 4.64
C ASP A 122 -14.19 12.68 4.86
N LYS A 123 -15.08 11.70 4.63
CA LYS A 123 -14.69 10.29 4.65
C LYS A 123 -13.66 10.03 3.53
N PRO A 124 -12.57 9.29 3.81
CA PRO A 124 -11.61 8.91 2.78
C PRO A 124 -12.28 8.20 1.60
N ILE A 125 -11.87 8.55 0.38
CA ILE A 125 -12.33 7.91 -0.87
C ILE A 125 -11.88 6.45 -1.03
N THR A 126 -10.99 5.99 -0.16
CA THR A 126 -10.37 4.66 -0.18
C THR A 126 -10.16 4.16 1.25
N ASN A 127 -9.81 2.89 1.41
CA ASN A 127 -9.33 2.36 2.68
C ASN A 127 -7.79 2.51 2.75
N PRO A 128 -7.25 3.49 3.51
CA PRO A 128 -5.81 3.71 3.60
C PRO A 128 -5.07 2.51 4.20
N LEU A 129 -5.70 1.73 5.09
CA LEU A 129 -5.08 0.54 5.67
C LEU A 129 -4.89 -0.56 4.62
N PHE A 130 -5.88 -0.78 3.75
CA PHE A 130 -5.77 -1.81 2.71
C PHE A 130 -4.74 -1.44 1.64
N LEU A 131 -4.64 -0.16 1.28
CA LEU A 131 -3.56 0.36 0.44
C LEU A 131 -2.19 0.14 1.07
N ASP A 132 -2.03 0.44 2.36
CA ASP A 132 -0.80 0.18 3.08
C ASP A 132 -0.48 -1.32 3.16
N CYS A 133 -1.47 -2.17 3.44
CA CYS A 133 -1.31 -3.63 3.43
C CYS A 133 -0.90 -4.17 2.05
N ALA A 134 -1.40 -3.57 0.96
CA ALA A 134 -0.97 -3.88 -0.40
C ALA A 134 0.54 -3.60 -0.57
N LEU A 135 1.06 -2.50 -0.02
CA LEU A 135 2.49 -2.20 -0.02
C LEU A 135 3.29 -3.13 0.92
N GLN A 136 2.75 -3.42 2.12
CA GLN A 136 3.34 -4.35 3.09
C GLN A 136 3.50 -5.77 2.52
N SER A 137 2.62 -6.21 1.62
CA SER A 137 2.74 -7.53 0.98
C SER A 137 4.07 -7.73 0.26
N GLY A 138 4.62 -6.68 -0.36
CA GLY A 138 5.93 -6.73 -1.01
C GLY A 138 7.08 -6.87 -0.01
N LEU A 139 6.96 -6.23 1.16
CA LEU A 139 7.92 -6.35 2.26
C LEU A 139 7.94 -7.77 2.84
N LEU A 140 6.76 -8.34 3.06
CA LEU A 140 6.63 -9.71 3.55
C LEU A 140 7.15 -10.71 2.52
N TRP A 141 6.80 -10.55 1.25
CA TRP A 141 7.24 -11.45 0.20
C TRP A 141 8.76 -11.39 0.00
N SER A 142 9.34 -10.19 -0.12
CA SER A 142 10.80 -10.05 -0.27
C SER A 142 11.56 -10.54 0.96
N GLY A 143 10.99 -10.35 2.16
CA GLY A 143 11.57 -10.82 3.40
C GLY A 143 11.62 -12.36 3.49
N ALA A 144 10.59 -13.03 3.00
CA ALA A 144 10.50 -14.49 3.00
C ALA A 144 11.29 -15.12 1.84
N GLU A 145 11.07 -14.67 0.60
CA GLU A 145 11.62 -15.31 -0.60
C GLU A 145 13.04 -14.84 -0.93
N CYS A 146 13.39 -13.60 -0.59
CA CYS A 146 14.71 -13.03 -0.89
C CYS A 146 15.58 -12.83 0.37
N GLY A 147 15.01 -12.97 1.56
CA GLY A 147 15.71 -12.69 2.82
C GLY A 147 16.02 -11.21 3.04
N LEU A 148 15.41 -10.31 2.27
CA LEU A 148 15.70 -8.87 2.28
C LEU A 148 14.48 -8.03 2.67
N CYS A 149 14.70 -7.07 3.56
CA CYS A 149 13.73 -6.00 3.79
C CYS A 149 13.65 -5.11 2.55
N SER A 150 12.48 -4.50 2.32
CA SER A 150 12.26 -3.65 1.15
C SER A 150 11.42 -2.43 1.48
N LEU A 151 11.42 -1.44 0.59
CA LEU A 151 10.54 -0.27 0.67
C LEU A 151 9.89 -0.02 -0.70
N PRO A 152 8.60 0.34 -0.75
CA PRO A 152 7.96 0.73 -1.99
C PRO A 152 8.58 2.04 -2.48
N MET A 153 8.98 2.07 -3.75
CA MET A 153 9.63 3.23 -4.37
C MET A 153 8.86 3.78 -5.56
N PHE A 154 7.96 2.98 -6.14
CA PHE A 154 7.15 3.38 -7.27
C PHE A 154 5.86 2.55 -7.31
N GLY A 155 4.76 3.17 -7.74
CA GLY A 155 3.51 2.49 -8.03
C GLY A 155 3.02 2.89 -9.41
N GLY A 156 2.92 1.95 -10.35
CA GLY A 156 2.54 2.25 -11.73
C GLY A 156 1.11 2.76 -11.86
N ARG A 157 0.12 1.87 -11.75
CA ARG A 157 -1.30 2.24 -11.89
C ARG A 157 -2.15 1.63 -10.80
N TYR A 158 -2.69 2.48 -9.93
CA TYR A 158 -3.73 2.09 -8.98
C TYR A 158 -5.12 2.31 -9.57
N ARG A 159 -6.02 1.36 -9.37
CA ARG A 159 -7.44 1.50 -9.73
C ARG A 159 -8.32 0.82 -8.69
N GLN A 160 -9.34 1.54 -8.25
CA GLN A 160 -10.36 1.07 -7.32
C GLN A 160 -11.69 0.92 -8.06
N TYR A 161 -12.49 -0.08 -7.66
CA TYR A 161 -13.71 -0.46 -8.36
C TYR A 161 -14.94 -0.52 -7.47
N VAL A 162 -14.76 -0.23 -6.19
CA VAL A 162 -15.83 -0.11 -5.19
C VAL A 162 -15.76 1.25 -4.52
N ASP A 163 -16.91 1.84 -4.21
CA ASP A 163 -16.97 3.12 -3.48
C ASP A 163 -16.62 2.94 -2.00
N LYS A 164 -16.81 1.72 -1.48
CA LYS A 164 -16.52 1.36 -0.10
C LYS A 164 -15.98 -0.06 -0.03
N PHE A 165 -14.82 -0.21 0.62
CA PHE A 165 -14.28 -1.53 0.93
C PHE A 165 -15.09 -2.21 2.04
N PRO A 166 -15.21 -3.55 2.01
CA PRO A 166 -15.66 -4.32 3.17
C PRO A 166 -14.66 -4.19 4.33
N ALA A 167 -15.09 -4.56 5.54
CA ALA A 167 -14.21 -4.57 6.72
C ALA A 167 -13.08 -5.61 6.62
N LYS A 168 -13.29 -6.66 5.81
CA LYS A 168 -12.33 -7.74 5.56
C LYS A 168 -12.12 -7.93 4.07
N ALA A 169 -10.88 -8.18 3.67
CA ALA A 169 -10.51 -8.45 2.29
C ALA A 169 -9.30 -9.38 2.25
N GLN A 170 -8.85 -9.71 1.04
CA GLN A 170 -7.58 -10.38 0.82
C GLN A 170 -6.68 -9.53 -0.08
N ILE A 171 -5.39 -9.54 0.23
CA ILE A 171 -4.32 -8.98 -0.60
C ILE A 171 -3.65 -10.13 -1.34
N LEU A 172 -3.56 -10.00 -2.66
CA LEU A 172 -2.85 -10.94 -3.53
C LEU A 172 -1.74 -10.18 -4.24
N LEU A 173 -0.48 -10.56 -4.00
CA LEU A 173 0.69 -10.04 -4.70
C LEU A 173 1.18 -11.10 -5.69
N TYR A 174 1.41 -10.66 -6.92
CA TYR A 174 2.02 -11.44 -7.99
C TYR A 174 3.31 -10.76 -8.48
N PRO A 175 4.49 -11.26 -8.07
CA PRO A 175 5.78 -10.80 -8.59
C PRO A 175 5.87 -11.01 -10.10
N LYS A 176 6.47 -10.04 -10.81
CA LYS A 176 6.72 -10.07 -12.25
C LYS A 176 8.20 -10.04 -12.58
N GLU A 177 8.95 -9.21 -11.88
CA GLU A 177 10.39 -9.05 -12.02
C GLU A 177 11.03 -9.13 -10.64
N VAL A 178 12.06 -9.95 -10.47
CA VAL A 178 12.79 -10.09 -9.22
C VAL A 178 14.28 -10.07 -9.55
N GLY A 179 14.96 -9.02 -9.10
CA GLY A 179 16.42 -8.89 -9.21
C GLY A 179 17.07 -8.91 -7.83
N GLU A 180 18.38 -8.64 -7.79
CA GLU A 180 19.14 -8.67 -6.52
C GLU A 180 18.73 -7.57 -5.54
N SER A 181 18.40 -6.37 -6.04
CA SER A 181 18.13 -5.17 -5.24
C SER A 181 16.75 -4.55 -5.48
N GLN A 182 15.92 -5.16 -6.33
CA GLN A 182 14.59 -4.65 -6.62
C GLN A 182 13.63 -5.77 -7.03
N MET A 183 12.35 -5.57 -6.76
CA MET A 183 11.28 -6.38 -7.34
C MET A 183 10.15 -5.50 -7.87
N CYS A 184 9.42 -6.02 -8.85
CA CYS A 184 8.20 -5.46 -9.40
C CYS A 184 7.08 -6.49 -9.34
N GLY A 185 5.87 -6.06 -9.00
CA GLY A 185 4.70 -6.94 -8.93
C GLY A 185 3.38 -6.20 -9.08
N ASP A 186 2.33 -6.97 -9.34
CA ASP A 186 0.95 -6.48 -9.29
C ASP A 186 0.32 -6.91 -7.98
N VAL A 187 -0.48 -6.03 -7.38
CA VAL A 187 -1.23 -6.29 -6.15
C VAL A 187 -2.72 -6.17 -6.43
N PHE A 188 -3.51 -7.10 -5.91
CA PHE A 188 -4.96 -7.08 -5.96
C PHE A 188 -5.51 -7.07 -4.54
N VAL A 189 -6.53 -6.23 -4.32
CA VAL A 189 -7.42 -6.33 -3.17
C VAL A 189 -8.67 -7.06 -3.64
N VAL A 190 -9.01 -8.19 -3.03
CA VAL A 190 -10.16 -9.03 -3.41
C VAL A 190 -11.09 -9.28 -2.23
N ASP A 191 -12.36 -9.56 -2.51
CA ASP A 191 -13.32 -10.02 -1.49
C ASP A 191 -13.21 -11.52 -1.21
N GLU A 192 -14.10 -12.03 -0.35
CA GLU A 192 -14.14 -13.44 0.06
C GLU A 192 -14.42 -14.40 -1.13
N GLU A 193 -15.11 -13.93 -2.17
CA GLU A 193 -15.33 -14.70 -3.40
C GLU A 193 -14.17 -14.57 -4.40
N GLY A 194 -13.15 -13.77 -4.11
CA GLY A 194 -12.00 -13.50 -4.98
C GLY A 194 -12.28 -12.51 -6.09
N ARG A 195 -13.34 -11.69 -5.99
CA ARG A 195 -13.64 -10.61 -6.94
C ARG A 195 -12.76 -9.41 -6.62
N VAL A 196 -12.17 -8.81 -7.64
CA VAL A 196 -11.21 -7.69 -7.49
C VAL A 196 -11.92 -6.40 -7.08
N LEU A 197 -11.61 -5.89 -5.89
CA LEU A 197 -12.09 -4.62 -5.34
C LEU A 197 -11.20 -3.44 -5.76
N ALA A 198 -9.91 -3.68 -5.87
CA ALA A 198 -8.91 -2.75 -6.39
C ALA A 198 -7.69 -3.51 -6.94
N GLU A 199 -6.95 -2.88 -7.84
CA GLU A 199 -5.69 -3.38 -8.37
C GLU A 199 -4.62 -2.28 -8.33
N TRP A 200 -3.37 -2.68 -8.12
CA TRP A 200 -2.20 -1.83 -8.24
C TRP A 200 -1.15 -2.53 -9.09
N GLN A 201 -0.96 -2.03 -10.31
CA GLN A 201 -0.04 -2.61 -11.27
C GLN A 201 1.33 -1.95 -11.21
N ASP A 202 2.37 -2.74 -11.49
CA ASP A 202 3.75 -2.28 -11.59
C ASP A 202 4.26 -1.57 -10.33
N VAL A 203 3.92 -2.11 -9.16
CA VAL A 203 4.47 -1.62 -7.90
C VAL A 203 5.91 -2.13 -7.79
N ARG A 204 6.84 -1.24 -7.45
CA ARG A 204 8.26 -1.57 -7.30
C ARG A 204 8.73 -1.35 -5.89
N TRP A 205 9.48 -2.33 -5.39
CA TRP A 205 10.13 -2.30 -4.10
C TRP A 205 11.65 -2.38 -4.30
N VAL A 206 12.38 -1.52 -3.59
CA VAL A 206 13.84 -1.63 -3.48
C VAL A 206 14.16 -2.49 -2.27
N MET A 207 14.99 -3.50 -2.48
CA MET A 207 15.41 -4.48 -1.50
C MET A 207 16.84 -4.18 -1.04
N SER A 208 17.08 -4.19 0.27
CA SER A 208 18.41 -3.96 0.81
C SER A 208 18.60 -4.58 2.19
N SER A 209 19.78 -5.13 2.43
CA SER A 209 20.19 -5.64 3.74
C SER A 209 20.33 -4.51 4.78
N THR A 210 20.58 -3.26 4.35
CA THR A 210 20.74 -2.11 5.25
C THR A 210 19.42 -1.68 5.89
N LEU A 211 18.28 -1.97 5.25
CA LEU A 211 16.95 -1.61 5.75
C LEU A 211 16.58 -2.35 7.03
N ALA A 212 17.08 -3.57 7.24
CA ALA A 212 16.77 -4.35 8.43
C ALA A 212 17.20 -3.62 9.72
N LYS A 213 18.32 -2.89 9.69
CA LYS A 213 18.76 -2.05 10.83
C LYS A 213 17.80 -0.88 11.03
N SER A 214 17.45 -0.18 9.96
CA SER A 214 16.53 0.96 10.01
C SER A 214 15.15 0.56 10.54
N PHE A 215 14.60 -0.58 10.15
CA PHE A 215 13.29 -1.04 10.62
C PHE A 215 13.31 -1.33 12.12
N ARG A 216 14.37 -1.97 12.63
CA ARG A 216 14.54 -2.19 14.07
C ARG A 216 14.65 -0.89 14.87
N SER A 217 15.34 0.12 14.33
CA SER A 217 15.52 1.41 15.00
C SER A 217 14.29 2.31 14.96
N ASN A 218 13.36 2.08 14.03
CA ASN A 218 12.17 2.92 13.82
C ASN A 218 10.87 2.13 14.04
N LYS A 219 10.87 1.14 14.92
CA LYS A 219 9.64 0.45 15.30
C LYS A 219 8.68 1.43 15.97
N LEU A 220 7.46 1.49 15.44
CA LEU A 220 6.34 2.32 15.92
C LEU A 220 5.37 1.52 16.79
#